data_AF-A0A936ENE2-F1
#
_entry.id   AF-A0A936ENE2-F1
#
_cell.length_a   1.000
_cell.length_b   1.000
_cell.length_c   1.000
_cell.angle_alpha   90.00
_cell.angle_beta   90.00
_cell.angle_gamma   90.00
#
_symmetry.space_group_name_H-M   'P 1'
#
loop_
_entity.id
_entity.type
_entity.pdbx_description
1 polymer ?
#
loop_
_entity_poly.entity_id
_entity_poly.type
_entity_poly.pdbx_seq_one_letter_code
_entity_poly.pdbx_strand_id
1 'polypeptide(L)'
;MKNSFLFYFLFILTLFISANSFCQTANENNIKRIAKSFVEFQYDSLKYLNTKEHILFIGVNSIDKDSMYMSICFLSTYNLKDVKYDKLYQFNAFKLVITDEMDKSYILKRLFKETAYENINKSNYRLSLHPKEWHVTLNNKYEVVSVESQFRFRDVVRILKKNKVKLASNFHFIQNMSWQTDDR
;
A
#
# COMPACT_ATOMS: atom_id res chain seq x y z
N MET A 1 -10.05 25.95 44.63
CA MET A 1 -8.96 24.99 44.30
C MET A 1 -9.40 23.74 43.55
N LYS A 2 -10.63 23.20 43.72
CA LYS A 2 -11.10 21.99 42.99
C LYS A 2 -11.27 22.18 41.46
N ASN A 3 -11.69 23.36 41.00
CA ASN A 3 -11.94 23.61 39.57
C ASN A 3 -10.66 23.71 38.72
N SER A 4 -9.54 24.15 39.32
CA SER A 4 -8.25 24.24 38.61
C SER A 4 -7.67 22.86 38.31
N PHE A 5 -7.82 21.90 39.24
CA PHE A 5 -7.33 20.53 39.06
C PHE A 5 -8.06 19.80 37.92
N LEU A 6 -9.38 20.01 37.80
CA LEU A 6 -10.17 19.43 36.71
C LEU A 6 -9.70 19.94 35.33
N PHE A 7 -9.33 21.22 35.24
CA PHE A 7 -8.81 21.83 34.01
C PHE A 7 -7.44 21.27 33.62
N TYR A 8 -6.52 21.10 34.58
CA TYR A 8 -5.22 20.46 34.32
C TYR A 8 -5.38 19.00 33.90
N PHE A 9 -6.29 18.26 34.53
CA PHE A 9 -6.58 16.88 34.16
C PHE A 9 -7.15 16.76 32.74
N LEU A 10 -8.10 17.62 32.37
CA LEU A 10 -8.64 17.65 31.01
C LEU A 10 -7.58 18.03 29.96
N PHE A 11 -6.74 19.02 30.27
CA PHE A 11 -5.65 19.44 29.38
C PHE A 11 -4.66 18.30 29.15
N ILE A 12 -4.23 17.60 30.21
CA ILE A 12 -3.35 16.43 30.11
C ILE A 12 -4.02 15.31 29.30
N LEU A 13 -5.32 15.04 29.51
CA LEU A 13 -6.06 14.03 28.75
C LEU A 13 -6.10 14.35 27.24
N THR A 14 -6.30 15.62 26.86
CA THR A 14 -6.26 16.04 25.44
C THR A 14 -4.88 15.91 24.81
N LEU A 15 -3.80 16.11 25.59
CA LEU A 15 -2.43 15.89 25.13
C LEU A 15 -2.14 14.39 24.91
N PHE A 16 -2.63 13.51 25.80
CA PHE A 16 -2.47 12.06 25.61
C PHE A 16 -3.25 11.52 24.40
N ILE A 17 -4.47 12.01 24.17
CA ILE A 17 -5.29 11.60 23.01
C ILE A 17 -4.65 12.08 21.70
N SER A 18 -4.15 13.33 21.67
CA SER A 18 -3.50 13.89 20.48
C SER A 18 -2.18 13.19 20.14
N ALA A 19 -1.36 12.83 21.14
CA ALA A 19 -0.11 12.09 20.91
C ALA A 19 -0.33 10.70 20.29
N ASN A 20 -1.34 9.96 20.77
CA ASN A 20 -1.68 8.64 20.23
C ASN A 20 -2.19 8.73 18.79
N SER A 21 -3.08 9.69 18.51
CA SER A 21 -3.58 9.91 17.14
C SER A 21 -2.49 10.35 16.17
N PHE A 22 -1.54 11.17 16.63
CA PHE A 22 -0.38 11.59 15.84
C PHE A 22 0.58 10.42 15.54
N CYS A 23 0.88 9.57 16.53
CA CYS A 23 1.73 8.40 16.34
C CYS A 23 1.11 7.40 15.35
N GLN A 24 -0.21 7.17 15.45
CA GLN A 24 -0.94 6.31 14.52
C GLN A 24 -0.93 6.87 13.09
N THR A 25 -1.17 8.18 12.93
CA THR A 25 -1.13 8.87 11.63
C THR A 25 0.28 8.85 11.02
N ALA A 26 1.32 9.02 11.85
CA ALA A 26 2.70 8.96 11.41
C ALA A 26 3.11 7.56 10.92
N ASN A 27 2.59 6.51 11.54
CA ASN A 27 2.87 5.14 11.13
C ASN A 27 2.05 4.71 9.90
N GLU A 28 0.78 5.10 9.81
CA GLU A 28 -0.04 4.89 8.60
C GLU A 28 0.53 5.64 7.37
N ASN A 29 1.26 6.74 7.59
CA ASN A 29 2.02 7.40 6.52
C ASN A 29 3.12 6.50 5.92
N ASN A 30 3.59 5.46 6.63
CA ASN A 30 4.55 4.53 6.05
C ASN A 30 3.93 3.70 4.92
N ILE A 31 2.67 3.29 5.04
CA ILE A 31 1.90 2.63 3.97
C ILE A 31 1.86 3.49 2.71
N LYS A 32 1.57 4.79 2.86
CA LYS A 32 1.61 5.75 1.72
C LYS A 32 2.99 5.83 1.08
N ARG A 33 4.06 5.81 1.87
CA ARG A 33 5.45 5.84 1.37
C ARG A 33 5.80 4.55 0.63
N ILE A 34 5.35 3.39 1.11
CA ILE A 34 5.54 2.10 0.42
C ILE A 34 4.82 2.13 -0.93
N ALA A 35 3.55 2.52 -0.96
CA ALA A 35 2.80 2.67 -2.21
C ALA A 35 3.47 3.66 -3.17
N LYS A 36 3.96 4.79 -2.66
CA LYS A 36 4.73 5.77 -3.44
C LYS A 36 6.00 5.15 -4.03
N SER A 37 6.76 4.40 -3.24
CA SER A 37 7.96 3.70 -3.72
C SER A 37 7.65 2.69 -4.80
N PHE A 38 6.57 1.92 -4.68
CA PHE A 38 6.15 0.99 -5.72
C PHE A 38 5.81 1.74 -7.01
N VAL A 39 4.99 2.79 -6.92
CA VAL A 39 4.58 3.59 -8.09
C VAL A 39 5.80 4.21 -8.78
N GLU A 40 6.68 4.88 -8.04
CA GLU A 40 7.90 5.47 -8.60
C GLU A 40 8.82 4.40 -9.20
N PHE A 41 8.98 3.26 -8.51
CA PHE A 41 9.80 2.17 -9.00
C PHE A 41 9.32 1.65 -10.35
N GLN A 42 8.02 1.36 -10.46
CA GLN A 42 7.44 0.83 -11.70
C GLN A 42 7.43 1.89 -12.80
N TYR A 43 7.15 3.15 -12.46
CA TYR A 43 7.17 4.24 -13.43
C TYR A 43 8.57 4.48 -14.00
N ASP A 44 9.58 4.55 -13.14
CA ASP A 44 10.98 4.80 -13.53
C ASP A 44 11.60 3.59 -14.26
N SER A 45 11.26 2.37 -13.83
CA SER A 45 11.91 1.14 -14.33
C SER A 45 11.22 0.54 -15.56
N LEU A 46 9.90 0.68 -15.68
CA LEU A 46 9.14 0.02 -16.74
C LEU A 46 8.75 0.94 -17.90
N LYS A 47 8.65 2.26 -17.67
CA LYS A 47 8.38 3.30 -18.69
C LYS A 47 7.14 3.10 -19.59
N TYR A 48 6.33 2.06 -19.40
CA TYR A 48 5.10 1.79 -20.15
C TYR A 48 3.82 2.09 -19.37
N LEU A 49 3.95 2.53 -18.11
CA LEU A 49 2.77 2.83 -17.29
C LEU A 49 2.04 4.09 -17.80
N ASN A 50 0.87 3.87 -18.37
CA ASN A 50 -0.07 4.91 -18.74
C ASN A 50 -1.13 5.07 -17.64
N THR A 51 -1.26 6.28 -17.09
CA THR A 51 -2.18 6.61 -15.99
C THR A 51 -3.66 6.42 -16.30
N LYS A 52 -4.04 6.42 -17.59
CA LYS A 52 -5.42 6.16 -18.04
C LYS A 52 -5.73 4.68 -18.22
N GLU A 53 -4.70 3.89 -18.49
CA GLU A 53 -4.83 2.49 -18.88
C GLU A 53 -4.40 1.53 -17.76
N HIS A 54 -3.58 1.97 -16.82
CA HIS A 54 -3.12 1.16 -15.70
C HIS A 54 -3.76 1.63 -14.40
N ILE A 55 -4.27 0.65 -13.64
CA ILE A 55 -4.91 0.84 -12.35
C ILE A 55 -3.99 0.22 -11.30
N LEU A 56 -3.74 0.96 -10.23
CA LEU A 56 -3.01 0.48 -9.06
C LEU A 56 -3.97 -0.35 -8.21
N PHE A 57 -3.55 -1.55 -7.82
CA PHE A 57 -4.28 -2.39 -6.87
C PHE A 57 -3.45 -2.50 -5.58
N ILE A 58 -4.11 -2.29 -4.45
CA ILE A 58 -3.51 -2.45 -3.12
C ILE A 58 -4.48 -3.20 -2.22
N GLY A 59 -3.96 -4.21 -1.52
CA GLY A 59 -4.67 -4.91 -0.45
C GLY A 59 -3.82 -5.01 0.80
N VAL A 60 -4.46 -5.00 1.98
CA VAL A 60 -3.79 -5.33 3.24
C VAL A 60 -4.60 -6.37 4.00
N ASN A 61 -3.96 -7.48 4.37
CA ASN A 61 -4.54 -8.56 5.15
C ASN A 61 -3.74 -8.80 6.44
N SER A 62 -4.36 -9.31 7.49
CA SER A 62 -3.63 -9.85 8.63
C SER A 62 -2.90 -11.14 8.25
N ILE A 63 -1.70 -11.31 8.79
CA ILE A 63 -1.03 -12.61 8.83
C ILE A 63 -1.29 -13.22 10.21
N ASP A 64 -1.07 -12.43 11.25
CA ASP A 64 -1.38 -12.72 12.64
C ASP A 64 -1.81 -11.42 13.38
N LYS A 65 -1.82 -11.45 14.72
CA LYS A 65 -2.21 -10.29 15.54
C LYS A 65 -1.25 -9.10 15.43
N ASP A 66 0.03 -9.37 15.19
CA ASP A 66 1.13 -8.41 15.25
C ASP A 66 1.78 -8.15 13.89
N SER A 67 1.35 -8.85 12.84
CA SER A 67 1.86 -8.69 11.49
C SER A 67 0.75 -8.67 10.43
N MET A 68 1.01 -7.89 9.38
CA MET A 68 0.11 -7.74 8.25
C MET A 68 0.88 -7.83 6.95
N TYR A 69 0.17 -8.27 5.93
CA TYR A 69 0.65 -8.43 4.58
C TYR A 69 0.01 -7.36 3.70
N MET A 70 0.81 -6.71 2.87
CA MET A 70 0.38 -5.73 1.89
C MET A 70 0.81 -6.17 0.50
N SER A 71 -0.15 -6.34 -0.41
CA SER A 71 0.14 -6.62 -1.81
C SER A 71 -0.12 -5.38 -2.65
N ILE A 72 0.79 -5.09 -3.58
CA ILE A 72 0.72 -3.93 -4.47
C ILE A 72 1.09 -4.34 -5.88
N CYS A 73 0.22 -4.05 -6.85
CA CYS A 73 0.47 -4.32 -8.26
C CYS A 73 -0.19 -3.31 -9.20
N PHE A 74 0.24 -3.27 -10.46
CA PHE A 74 -0.46 -2.57 -11.53
C PHE A 74 -1.14 -3.58 -12.45
N LEU A 75 -2.38 -3.29 -12.84
CA LEU A 75 -3.09 -4.02 -13.87
C LEU A 75 -3.56 -3.07 -14.97
N SER A 76 -3.44 -3.50 -16.22
CA SER A 76 -3.98 -2.77 -17.35
C SER A 76 -5.48 -3.01 -17.48
N THR A 77 -6.25 -1.94 -17.69
CA THR A 77 -7.70 -1.95 -17.95
C THR A 77 -8.09 -2.85 -19.13
N TYR A 78 -7.19 -3.05 -20.10
CA TYR A 78 -7.38 -4.00 -21.21
C TYR A 78 -7.44 -5.46 -20.75
N ASN A 79 -7.00 -5.74 -19.52
CA ASN A 79 -6.98 -7.06 -18.91
C ASN A 79 -8.02 -7.21 -17.79
N LEU A 80 -8.74 -6.13 -17.45
CA LEU A 80 -9.74 -6.13 -16.38
C LEU A 80 -11.11 -6.51 -16.93
N LYS A 81 -11.62 -7.65 -16.47
CA LYS A 81 -12.98 -8.12 -16.71
C LYS A 81 -13.55 -8.70 -15.42
N ASP A 82 -14.78 -8.29 -15.09
CA ASP A 82 -15.53 -8.74 -13.91
C ASP A 82 -14.77 -8.57 -12.57
N VAL A 83 -13.83 -7.63 -12.49
CA VAL A 83 -13.21 -7.24 -11.22
C VAL A 83 -14.26 -6.57 -10.36
N LYS A 84 -14.46 -7.11 -9.16
CA LYS A 84 -15.35 -6.53 -8.16
C LYS A 84 -14.61 -5.43 -7.39
N TYR A 85 -15.18 -4.24 -7.36
CA TYR A 85 -14.71 -3.12 -6.55
C TYR A 85 -15.88 -2.17 -6.32
N ASP A 86 -15.97 -1.63 -5.11
CA ASP A 86 -17.07 -0.73 -4.76
C ASP A 86 -16.71 0.74 -5.01
N LYS A 87 -15.43 1.06 -4.82
CA LYS A 87 -14.93 2.44 -4.80
C LYS A 87 -13.63 2.57 -5.57
N LEU A 88 -13.46 3.73 -6.20
CA LEU A 88 -12.19 4.16 -6.75
C LEU A 88 -11.56 5.21 -5.85
N TYR A 89 -10.25 5.17 -5.80
CA TYR A 89 -9.42 6.11 -5.07
C TYR A 89 -8.42 6.74 -6.03
N GLN A 90 -7.86 7.88 -5.64
CA GLN A 90 -6.74 8.50 -6.35
C GLN A 90 -5.46 8.34 -5.53
N PHE A 91 -4.40 7.91 -6.18
CA PHE A 91 -3.05 7.98 -5.63
C PHE A 91 -2.05 8.46 -6.67
N ASN A 92 -1.40 9.59 -6.40
CA ASN A 92 -0.63 10.35 -7.40
C ASN A 92 -1.47 10.59 -8.66
N ALA A 93 -0.98 10.18 -9.83
CA ALA A 93 -1.70 10.30 -11.10
C ALA A 93 -2.52 9.04 -11.47
N PHE A 94 -2.51 8.00 -10.64
CA PHE A 94 -3.15 6.72 -10.92
C PHE A 94 -4.48 6.56 -10.17
N LYS A 95 -5.42 5.91 -10.84
CA LYS A 95 -6.59 5.31 -10.18
C LYS A 95 -6.11 4.14 -9.32
N LEU A 96 -6.70 4.03 -8.15
CA LEU A 96 -6.41 3.02 -7.14
C LEU A 96 -7.68 2.24 -6.81
N VAL A 97 -7.59 0.92 -6.88
CA VAL A 97 -8.55 -0.01 -6.29
C VAL A 97 -7.96 -0.55 -5.00
N ILE A 98 -8.73 -0.44 -3.93
CA ILE A 98 -8.44 -1.10 -2.66
C ILE A 98 -9.18 -2.44 -2.68
N THR A 99 -8.48 -3.57 -2.53
CA THR A 99 -9.12 -4.88 -2.57
C THR A 99 -9.91 -5.11 -1.28
N ASP A 100 -11.23 -5.28 -1.40
CA ASP A 100 -12.13 -5.43 -0.25
C ASP A 100 -12.12 -6.84 0.35
N GLU A 101 -11.48 -7.80 -0.31
CA GLU A 101 -11.36 -9.18 0.14
C GLU A 101 -10.38 -9.36 1.30
N MET A 102 -9.62 -8.33 1.68
CA MET A 102 -8.63 -8.38 2.76
C MET A 102 -9.10 -7.65 4.02
N ASP A 103 -8.91 -8.28 5.19
CA ASP A 103 -9.54 -7.89 6.46
C ASP A 103 -9.01 -6.57 7.08
N LYS A 104 -7.89 -6.05 6.58
CA LYS A 104 -7.27 -4.78 7.00
C LYS A 104 -7.38 -3.66 5.98
N SER A 105 -8.14 -3.84 4.90
CA SER A 105 -8.30 -2.82 3.84
C SER A 105 -8.90 -1.49 4.33
N TYR A 106 -9.59 -1.47 5.48
CA TYR A 106 -10.06 -0.23 6.11
C TYR A 106 -8.94 0.79 6.39
N ILE A 107 -7.71 0.32 6.62
CA ILE A 107 -6.53 1.16 6.85
C ILE A 107 -6.23 1.98 5.59
N LEU A 108 -6.29 1.34 4.42
CA LEU A 108 -6.08 1.98 3.13
C LEU A 108 -7.20 3.00 2.83
N LYS A 109 -8.46 2.65 3.13
CA LYS A 109 -9.62 3.52 2.89
C LYS A 109 -9.54 4.85 3.65
N ARG A 110 -8.91 4.84 4.83
CA ARG A 110 -8.64 6.07 5.62
C ARG A 110 -7.49 6.91 5.04
N LEU A 111 -6.60 6.30 4.28
CA LEU A 111 -5.39 6.94 3.76
C LEU A 111 -5.58 7.58 2.40
N PHE A 112 -6.37 6.97 1.53
CA PHE A 112 -6.53 7.43 0.15
C PHE A 112 -7.86 8.15 -0.06
N LYS A 113 -7.84 9.15 -0.93
CA LYS A 113 -9.03 9.94 -1.24
C LYS A 113 -9.87 9.20 -2.27
N GLU A 114 -11.14 8.97 -1.92
CA GLU A 114 -12.14 8.43 -2.83
C GLU A 114 -12.42 9.38 -3.99
N THR A 115 -12.70 8.82 -5.17
CA THR A 115 -13.07 9.55 -6.38
C THR A 115 -14.46 9.16 -6.86
N ALA A 116 -14.95 9.87 -7.86
CA ALA A 116 -16.13 9.43 -8.58
C ALA A 116 -15.94 8.00 -9.13
N TYR A 117 -17.04 7.25 -9.14
CA TYR A 117 -17.07 5.93 -9.74
C TYR A 117 -16.79 6.02 -11.25
N GLU A 118 -16.02 5.06 -11.75
CA GLU A 118 -15.79 4.82 -13.17
C GLU A 118 -15.71 3.32 -13.38
N ASN A 119 -16.24 2.83 -14.51
CA ASN A 119 -16.07 1.42 -14.89
C ASN A 119 -14.64 1.15 -15.40
N ILE A 120 -13.85 0.39 -14.64
CA ILE A 120 -12.49 -0.03 -15.01
C ILE A 120 -12.43 -1.36 -15.76
N ASN A 121 -13.53 -2.13 -15.75
CA ASN A 121 -13.66 -3.40 -16.46
C ASN A 121 -13.87 -3.13 -17.95
N LYS A 122 -12.77 -2.86 -18.67
CA LYS A 122 -12.80 -2.51 -20.10
C LYS A 122 -12.57 -3.71 -21.02
N SER A 123 -12.24 -4.88 -20.49
CA SER A 123 -11.94 -6.06 -21.29
C SER A 123 -13.14 -6.96 -21.51
N ASN A 124 -13.20 -7.57 -22.70
CA ASN A 124 -14.21 -8.57 -23.06
C ASN A 124 -13.74 -10.01 -22.78
N TYR A 125 -12.45 -10.22 -22.50
CA TYR A 125 -11.85 -11.52 -22.23
C TYR A 125 -10.98 -11.47 -20.97
N ARG A 126 -10.87 -12.60 -20.26
CA ARG A 126 -10.01 -12.68 -19.07
C ARG A 126 -8.62 -13.13 -19.50
N LEU A 127 -7.64 -12.26 -19.39
CA LEU A 127 -6.24 -12.64 -19.51
C LEU A 127 -5.74 -13.08 -18.13
N SER A 128 -5.27 -14.32 -18.04
CA SER A 128 -4.53 -14.77 -16.86
C SER A 128 -3.13 -14.17 -16.93
N LEU A 129 -2.91 -13.10 -16.17
CA LEU A 129 -1.60 -12.46 -16.06
C LEU A 129 -1.12 -12.58 -14.62
N HIS A 130 0.18 -12.82 -14.49
CA HIS A 130 0.88 -12.70 -13.22
C HIS A 130 1.49 -11.30 -13.15
N PRO A 131 0.78 -10.31 -12.54
CA PRO A 131 1.30 -8.96 -12.49
C PRO A 131 2.60 -8.93 -11.68
N LYS A 132 3.51 -8.04 -12.08
CA LYS A 132 4.69 -7.75 -11.26
C LYS A 132 4.22 -7.02 -10.01
N GLU A 133 4.48 -7.62 -8.86
CA GLU A 133 3.89 -7.25 -7.60
C GLU A 133 4.95 -7.15 -6.51
N TRP A 134 4.68 -6.31 -5.53
CA TRP A 134 5.41 -6.32 -4.26
C TRP A 134 4.50 -6.86 -3.19
N HIS A 135 5.05 -7.81 -2.44
CA HIS A 135 4.45 -8.38 -1.26
C HIS A 135 5.24 -7.90 -0.06
N VAL A 136 4.61 -7.10 0.79
CA VAL A 136 5.27 -6.36 1.86
C VAL A 136 4.71 -6.83 3.20
N THR A 137 5.57 -7.40 4.04
CA THR A 137 5.19 -7.73 5.41
C THR A 137 5.48 -6.55 6.32
N LEU A 138 4.49 -6.14 7.11
CA LEU A 138 4.58 -5.06 8.07
C LEU A 138 4.35 -5.61 9.49
N ASN A 139 5.05 -5.03 10.47
CA ASN A 139 4.71 -5.26 11.88
C ASN A 139 3.52 -4.37 12.32
N ASN A 140 3.08 -4.52 13.57
CA ASN A 140 2.00 -3.72 14.17
C ASN A 140 2.28 -2.20 14.26
N LYS A 141 3.52 -1.77 14.01
CA LYS A 141 3.93 -0.36 13.87
C LYS A 141 4.00 0.10 12.42
N TYR A 142 3.53 -0.71 11.47
CA TYR A 142 3.59 -0.48 10.04
C TYR A 142 5.01 -0.37 9.47
N GLU A 143 6.02 -0.88 10.19
CA GLU A 143 7.40 -0.92 9.71
C GLU A 143 7.58 -2.14 8.80
N VAL A 144 8.37 -1.97 7.73
CA VAL A 144 8.60 -3.05 6.76
C VAL A 144 9.53 -4.09 7.37
N VAL A 145 9.00 -5.29 7.59
CA VAL A 145 9.75 -6.49 8.03
C VAL A 145 10.32 -7.23 6.82
N SER A 146 9.54 -7.33 5.74
CA SER A 146 10.06 -7.91 4.51
C SER A 146 9.42 -7.32 3.26
N VAL A 147 10.16 -7.40 2.16
CA VAL A 147 9.62 -7.21 0.81
C VAL A 147 10.00 -8.41 -0.02
N GLU A 148 8.99 -9.07 -0.56
CA GLU A 148 9.12 -10.06 -1.62
C GLU A 148 8.82 -9.41 -2.97
N SER A 149 9.69 -9.65 -3.94
CA SER A 149 9.63 -9.01 -5.25
C SER A 149 10.37 -9.79 -6.32
N GLN A 150 9.92 -9.69 -7.57
CA GLN A 150 10.65 -10.22 -8.73
C GLN A 150 11.86 -9.35 -9.13
N PHE A 151 11.98 -8.16 -8.55
CA PHE A 151 13.03 -7.20 -8.89
C PHE A 151 14.26 -7.37 -7.99
N ARG A 152 15.40 -6.83 -8.43
CA ARG A 152 16.66 -6.91 -7.70
C ARG A 152 16.58 -6.13 -6.38
N PHE A 153 17.07 -6.74 -5.30
CA PHE A 153 17.17 -6.15 -3.96
C PHE A 153 17.64 -4.69 -3.96
N ARG A 154 18.77 -4.42 -4.65
CA ARG A 154 19.39 -3.09 -4.66
C ARG A 154 18.46 -2.01 -5.20
N ASP A 155 17.64 -2.34 -6.19
CA ASP A 155 16.76 -1.37 -6.82
C ASP A 155 15.55 -1.07 -5.95
N VAL A 156 14.92 -2.11 -5.40
CA VAL A 156 13.78 -1.99 -4.49
C VAL A 156 14.19 -1.28 -3.18
N VAL A 157 15.29 -1.66 -2.55
CA VAL A 157 15.70 -1.02 -1.29
C VAL A 157 16.14 0.43 -1.50
N ARG A 158 16.78 0.75 -2.63
CA ARG A 158 17.15 2.12 -2.97
C ARG A 158 15.94 3.04 -3.04
N ILE A 159 14.85 2.61 -3.70
CA ILE A 159 13.63 3.42 -3.81
C ILE A 159 12.85 3.51 -2.48
N LEU A 160 12.85 2.45 -1.66
CA LEU A 160 12.26 2.49 -0.31
C LEU A 160 12.99 3.51 0.58
N LYS A 161 14.33 3.49 0.56
CA LYS A 161 15.16 4.46 1.30
C LYS A 161 14.97 5.89 0.77
N LYS A 162 14.96 6.09 -0.55
CA LYS A 162 14.72 7.40 -1.19
C LYS A 162 13.41 8.02 -0.69
N ASN A 163 12.34 7.22 -0.56
CA ASN A 163 11.03 7.69 -0.08
C ASN A 163 10.84 7.60 1.43
N LYS A 164 11.93 7.42 2.21
CA LYS A 164 11.93 7.41 3.68
C LYS A 164 10.93 6.39 4.26
N VAL A 165 10.83 5.23 3.62
CA VAL A 165 10.08 4.08 4.16
C VAL A 165 10.80 3.60 5.42
N LYS A 166 10.04 3.45 6.50
CA LYS A 166 10.53 2.92 7.77
C LYS A 166 10.65 1.40 7.66
N LEU A 167 11.88 0.91 7.76
CA LEU A 167 12.21 -0.51 7.79
C LEU A 167 12.35 -0.95 9.25
N ALA A 168 11.90 -2.16 9.56
CA ALA A 168 12.14 -2.77 10.86
C ALA A 168 13.63 -3.11 11.03
N SER A 169 14.10 -3.27 12.26
CA SER A 169 15.49 -3.65 12.54
C SER A 169 15.84 -5.03 12.00
N ASN A 170 14.86 -5.93 11.91
CA ASN A 170 14.95 -7.27 11.36
C ASN A 170 14.51 -7.34 9.87
N PHE A 171 14.62 -6.22 9.15
CA PHE A 171 14.25 -6.17 7.74
C PHE A 171 15.04 -7.17 6.90
N HIS A 172 14.34 -7.92 6.04
CA HIS A 172 14.95 -8.80 5.05
C HIS A 172 14.22 -8.72 3.70
N PHE A 173 14.90 -9.11 2.63
CA PHE A 173 14.35 -9.08 1.28
C PHE A 173 14.33 -10.47 0.67
N ILE A 174 13.23 -10.81 0.01
CA ILE A 174 13.02 -12.10 -0.64
C ILE A 174 12.94 -11.84 -2.13
N GLN A 175 13.96 -12.28 -2.88
CA GLN A 175 13.91 -12.20 -4.33
C GLN A 175 13.18 -13.42 -4.87
N ASN A 176 11.96 -13.24 -5.37
CA ASN A 176 11.17 -14.32 -5.96
C ASN A 176 11.42 -14.39 -7.47
N MET A 177 12.14 -15.43 -7.92
CA MET A 177 12.44 -15.66 -9.34
C MET A 177 11.50 -16.67 -10.01
N SER A 178 10.48 -17.19 -9.31
CA SER A 178 9.63 -18.29 -9.81
C SER A 178 8.78 -17.94 -11.04
N TRP A 179 8.68 -16.65 -11.39
CA TRP A 179 7.85 -16.15 -12.49
C TRP A 179 8.67 -15.71 -13.73
N GLN A 180 9.98 -16.03 -13.78
CA GLN A 180 10.85 -15.69 -14.92
C GLN A 180 10.97 -16.79 -15.98
N THR A 181 10.26 -17.92 -15.83
CA THR A 181 10.47 -19.11 -16.68
C THR A 181 9.54 -19.27 -17.87
N ASP A 182 8.58 -18.36 -18.10
CA ASP A 182 7.55 -18.55 -19.15
C ASP A 182 7.72 -17.71 -20.43
N ASP A 183 8.85 -17.00 -20.58
CA ASP A 183 9.19 -16.27 -21.82
C ASP A 183 10.48 -16.83 -22.46
N ARG A 184 10.48 -18.12 -22.86
CA ARG A 184 11.46 -18.67 -23.81
C ARG A 184 10.79 -19.44 -24.94
#